data_AF-A0A8J3NE52-F1
#
_entry.id   AF-A0A8J3NE52-F1
#
_cell.length_a   1.000
_cell.length_b   1.000
_cell.length_c   1.000
_cell.angle_alpha   90.00
_cell.angle_beta   90.00
_cell.angle_gamma   90.00
#
_symmetry.space_group_name_H-M   'P 1'
#
loop_
_entity.id
_entity.type
_entity.pdbx_description
1 polymer ?
#
loop_
_entity_poly.entity_id
_entity_poly.type
_entity_poly.pdbx_seq_one_letter_code
_entity_poly.pdbx_strand_id
1 'polypeptide(L)'
;MPFLDLDELASLTGAPVRHSHRPPDNQRSGPRPKADALIVAPATYNTINKWANGIADTYALDILAEAIGNDIPIVVLPFVNASLASRAPFRRSVDQLRAEGVHIMLGPGEWQPHPPGTGSERLSQFPWSRALAHVEEATWPHVKS
;
A
#
# COMPACT_ATOMS: atom_id res chain seq x y z
N MET A 1 -8.95 -22.14 -1.00
CA MET A 1 -8.44 -21.31 -2.11
C MET A 1 -7.64 -20.17 -1.50
N PRO A 2 -6.37 -19.99 -1.84
CA PRO A 2 -5.65 -18.77 -1.46
C PRO A 2 -6.39 -17.56 -2.06
N PHE A 3 -6.30 -16.43 -1.37
CA PHE A 3 -6.93 -15.17 -1.79
C PHE A 3 -6.40 -14.69 -3.15
N LEU A 4 -5.21 -15.14 -3.57
CA LEU A 4 -4.56 -14.78 -4.82
C LEU A 4 -3.80 -15.96 -5.45
N ASP A 5 -3.73 -15.98 -6.78
CA ASP A 5 -2.83 -16.83 -7.56
C ASP A 5 -1.51 -16.08 -7.82
N LEU A 6 -0.42 -16.60 -7.27
CA LEU A 6 0.89 -15.94 -7.33
C LEU A 6 1.59 -16.15 -8.68
N ASP A 7 1.32 -17.26 -9.37
CA ASP A 7 1.94 -17.57 -10.65
C ASP A 7 1.29 -16.73 -11.76
N GLU A 8 -0.03 -16.58 -11.71
CA GLU A 8 -0.76 -15.68 -12.61
C GLU A 8 -0.27 -14.23 -12.44
N LEU A 9 -0.12 -13.75 -11.20
CA LEU A 9 0.46 -12.42 -10.95
C LEU A 9 1.87 -12.27 -11.51
N ALA A 10 2.73 -13.27 -11.31
CA ALA A 10 4.10 -13.23 -11.82
C ALA A 10 4.10 -13.15 -13.36
N SER A 11 3.18 -13.88 -14.01
CA SER A 11 2.99 -13.84 -15.46
C SER A 11 2.50 -12.48 -15.94
N LEU A 12 1.50 -11.89 -15.27
CA LEU A 12 0.93 -10.58 -15.62
C LEU A 12 1.92 -9.42 -15.42
N THR A 13 2.74 -9.49 -14.38
CA THR A 13 3.70 -8.41 -14.05
C THR A 13 5.06 -8.59 -14.71
N GLY A 14 5.37 -9.79 -15.23
CA GLY A 14 6.70 -10.14 -15.71
C GLY A 14 7.77 -10.13 -14.61
N ALA A 15 7.38 -10.07 -13.34
CA ALA A 15 8.28 -9.92 -12.19
C ALA A 15 7.96 -10.94 -11.08
N PRO A 16 8.97 -11.37 -10.29
CA PRO A 16 8.73 -12.27 -9.17
C PRO A 16 7.84 -11.63 -8.09
N VAL A 17 6.78 -12.33 -7.68
CA VAL A 17 5.92 -11.91 -6.56
C VAL A 17 6.62 -12.23 -5.24
N ARG A 18 6.74 -11.22 -4.36
CA ARG A 18 7.41 -11.34 -3.06
C ARG A 18 6.43 -11.06 -1.93
N HIS A 19 6.31 -11.99 -0.98
CA HIS A 19 5.34 -11.88 0.12
C HIS A 19 5.90 -12.34 1.48
N SER A 20 7.06 -12.98 1.51
CA SER A 20 7.70 -13.52 2.71
C SER A 20 9.14 -13.03 2.83
N HIS A 21 9.64 -12.98 4.08
CA HIS A 21 11.02 -12.65 4.35
C HIS A 21 11.96 -13.65 3.69
N ARG A 22 13.12 -13.15 3.22
CA ARG A 22 14.18 -14.00 2.69
C ARG A 22 14.79 -14.83 3.83
N PRO A 23 14.86 -16.16 3.73
CA PRO A 23 15.67 -16.95 4.63
C PRO A 23 17.16 -16.63 4.43
N PRO A 24 17.99 -16.60 5.49
CA PRO A 24 19.40 -16.19 5.40
C PRO A 24 20.25 -16.98 4.36
N ASP A 25 19.84 -18.20 4.02
CA ASP A 25 20.57 -19.14 3.17
C ASP A 25 20.20 -19.10 1.67
N ASN A 26 19.13 -18.39 1.29
CA ASN A 26 18.58 -18.48 -0.06
C ASN A 26 19.01 -17.31 -0.97
N GLN A 27 20.02 -17.57 -1.82
CA GLN A 27 20.54 -16.62 -2.81
C GLN A 27 19.67 -16.46 -4.07
N ARG A 28 18.60 -17.27 -4.24
CA ARG A 28 17.88 -17.39 -5.52
C ARG A 28 17.01 -16.20 -5.91
N SER A 29 16.63 -15.36 -4.95
CA SER A 29 15.90 -14.14 -5.25
C SER A 29 16.93 -13.02 -5.41
N GLY A 30 17.24 -12.62 -6.64
CA GLY A 30 18.15 -11.51 -6.95
C GLY A 30 17.78 -10.20 -6.24
N PRO A 31 18.60 -9.14 -6.42
CA PRO A 31 18.36 -7.83 -5.80
C PRO A 31 16.94 -7.33 -6.10
N ARG A 32 16.36 -6.58 -5.16
CA ARG A 32 15.08 -5.93 -5.40
C ARG A 32 15.29 -4.90 -6.53
N PRO A 33 14.45 -4.89 -7.58
CA PRO A 33 14.44 -3.77 -8.50
C PRO A 33 14.13 -2.50 -7.70
N LYS A 34 14.77 -1.38 -8.06
CA LYS A 34 14.40 -0.08 -7.51
C LYS A 34 12.98 0.23 -7.97
N ALA A 35 12.13 0.68 -7.06
CA ALA A 35 10.79 1.14 -7.36
C ALA A 35 10.80 2.67 -7.39
N ASP A 36 10.26 3.26 -8.46
CA ASP A 36 10.13 4.71 -8.59
C ASP A 36 8.92 5.25 -7.80
N ALA A 37 7.95 4.39 -7.47
CA ALA A 37 6.82 4.67 -6.60
C ALA A 37 6.20 3.36 -6.07
N LEU A 38 5.34 3.47 -5.04
CA LEU A 38 4.60 2.36 -4.46
C LEU A 38 3.09 2.65 -4.37
N ILE A 39 2.28 1.62 -4.66
CA ILE A 39 0.84 1.60 -4.36
C ILE A 39 0.57 0.55 -3.27
N VAL A 40 -0.10 0.96 -2.19
CA VAL A 40 -0.54 0.07 -1.11
C VAL A 40 -2.05 -0.14 -1.21
N ALA A 41 -2.47 -1.28 -1.74
CA ALA A 41 -3.87 -1.52 -2.03
C ALA A 41 -4.24 -3.02 -2.03
N PRO A 42 -5.35 -3.41 -1.37
CA PRO A 42 -6.05 -2.65 -0.35
C PRO A 42 -5.21 -2.51 0.94
N ALA A 43 -5.14 -1.30 1.50
CA ALA A 43 -4.52 -1.07 2.80
C ALA A 43 -5.54 -1.27 3.93
N THR A 44 -5.32 -2.27 4.78
CA THR A 44 -6.24 -2.59 5.87
C THR A 44 -6.02 -1.70 7.09
N TYR A 45 -7.00 -1.67 8.02
CA TYR A 45 -6.85 -1.03 9.33
C TYR A 45 -5.60 -1.52 10.07
N ASN A 46 -5.32 -2.82 10.03
CA ASN A 46 -4.16 -3.40 10.69
C ASN A 46 -2.84 -2.90 10.07
N THR A 47 -2.74 -2.92 8.74
CA THR A 47 -1.55 -2.45 8.01
C THR A 47 -1.25 -0.99 8.34
N ILE A 48 -2.25 -0.10 8.24
CA ILE A 48 -2.07 1.35 8.47
C ILE A 48 -1.63 1.63 9.91
N ASN A 49 -2.26 1.00 10.91
CA ASN A 49 -1.88 1.23 12.30
C ASN A 49 -0.50 0.65 12.62
N LYS A 50 -0.15 -0.54 12.12
CA LYS A 50 1.18 -1.11 12.35
C LYS A 50 2.27 -0.24 11.75
N TRP A 51 2.08 0.15 10.49
CA TRP A 51 3.04 0.96 9.75
C TRP A 51 3.31 2.30 10.45
N ALA A 52 2.25 3.04 10.81
CA ALA A 52 2.38 4.33 11.49
C ALA A 52 3.05 4.25 12.88
N ASN A 53 3.09 3.06 13.50
CA ASN A 53 3.75 2.83 14.78
C ASN A 53 5.13 2.15 14.62
N GLY A 54 5.67 2.07 13.40
CA GLY A 54 6.97 1.46 13.13
C GLY A 54 7.01 -0.06 13.32
N ILE A 55 5.86 -0.74 13.35
CA ILE A 55 5.80 -2.21 13.43
C ILE A 55 6.05 -2.77 12.04
N ALA A 56 7.14 -3.52 11.89
CA ALA A 56 7.59 -4.11 10.64
C ALA A 56 7.68 -5.65 10.74
N ASP A 57 6.56 -6.29 11.07
CA ASP A 57 6.49 -7.74 11.31
C ASP A 57 6.05 -8.56 10.08
N THR A 58 5.93 -7.92 8.92
CA THR A 58 5.64 -8.56 7.64
C THR A 58 6.58 -8.00 6.58
N TYR A 59 6.86 -8.80 5.54
CA TYR A 59 7.69 -8.36 4.42
C TYR A 59 7.19 -7.03 3.84
N ALA A 60 5.87 -6.88 3.64
CA ALA A 60 5.30 -5.64 3.13
C ALA A 60 5.57 -4.44 4.06
N LEU A 61 5.47 -4.60 5.38
CA LEU A 61 5.72 -3.51 6.33
C LEU A 61 7.19 -3.10 6.38
N ASP A 62 8.13 -4.04 6.21
CA ASP A 62 9.56 -3.69 6.07
C ASP A 62 9.79 -2.83 4.83
N ILE A 63 9.22 -3.23 3.68
CA ILE A 63 9.33 -2.46 2.43
C ILE A 63 8.76 -1.04 2.62
N LEU A 64 7.62 -0.92 3.27
CA LEU A 64 6.96 0.37 3.48
C LEU A 64 7.74 1.28 4.46
N ALA A 65 8.32 0.71 5.51
CA ALA A 65 9.16 1.45 6.44
C ALA A 65 10.43 1.98 5.76
N GLU A 66 11.09 1.16 4.94
CA GLU A 66 12.26 1.59 4.16
C GLU A 66 11.91 2.62 3.09
N ALA A 67 10.76 2.49 2.42
CA ALA A 67 10.38 3.36 1.31
C ALA A 67 10.23 4.82 1.72
N ILE A 68 9.70 5.09 2.91
CA ILE A 68 9.60 6.45 3.47
C ILE A 68 10.99 7.06 3.60
N GLY A 69 11.96 6.33 4.17
CA GLY A 69 13.33 6.83 4.36
C GLY A 69 14.14 6.98 3.07
N ASN A 70 13.66 6.43 1.96
CA ASN A 70 14.30 6.52 0.63
C ASN A 70 13.61 7.53 -0.29
N ASP A 71 12.71 8.36 0.23
CA ASP A 71 11.96 9.36 -0.53
C ASP A 71 11.18 8.77 -1.73
N ILE A 72 10.76 7.50 -1.64
CA ILE A 72 9.96 6.85 -2.69
C ILE A 72 8.51 7.34 -2.52
N PRO A 73 7.87 7.92 -3.55
CA PRO A 73 6.46 8.29 -3.49
C PRO A 73 5.55 7.09 -3.18
N ILE A 74 4.66 7.24 -2.19
CA ILE A 74 3.73 6.18 -1.77
C ILE A 74 2.29 6.67 -1.83
N VAL A 75 1.46 5.95 -2.57
CA VAL A 75 0.00 6.14 -2.63
C VAL A 75 -0.69 4.97 -1.94
N VAL A 76 -1.61 5.29 -1.02
CA VAL A 76 -2.30 4.29 -0.20
C VAL A 76 -3.79 4.36 -0.46
N LEU A 77 -4.41 3.20 -0.68
CA LEU A 77 -5.86 3.04 -0.80
C LEU A 77 -6.42 2.23 0.38
N PRO A 78 -6.90 2.89 1.44
CA PRO A 78 -7.47 2.20 2.58
C PRO A 78 -8.75 1.46 2.21
N PHE A 79 -8.83 0.17 2.54
CA PHE A 79 -10.07 -0.59 2.47
C PHE A 79 -10.52 -0.92 3.89
N VAL A 80 -11.28 0.00 4.47
CA VAL A 80 -11.76 -0.05 5.85
C VAL A 80 -13.24 0.31 5.93
N ASN A 81 -13.93 -0.27 6.90
CA ASN A 81 -15.30 0.14 7.19
C ASN A 81 -15.34 1.44 8.04
N ALA A 82 -16.48 2.11 8.04
CA ALA A 82 -16.69 3.38 8.73
C ALA A 82 -16.49 3.28 10.26
N SER A 83 -16.83 2.14 10.88
CA SER A 83 -16.62 1.93 12.33
C SER A 83 -15.14 1.83 12.70
N LEU A 84 -14.32 1.22 11.84
CA LEU A 84 -12.87 1.18 12.01
C LEU A 84 -12.26 2.56 11.73
N ALA A 85 -12.72 3.24 10.67
CA ALA A 85 -12.25 4.57 10.31
C ALA A 85 -12.58 5.64 11.39
N SER A 86 -13.66 5.45 12.15
CA SER A 86 -14.04 6.36 13.25
C SER A 86 -13.24 6.14 14.53
N ARG A 87 -12.31 5.18 14.58
CA ARG A 87 -11.45 4.98 15.76
C ARG A 87 -10.34 6.01 15.82
N ALA A 88 -10.09 6.54 17.02
CA ALA A 88 -9.03 7.51 17.25
C ALA A 88 -7.61 7.01 16.87
N PRO A 89 -7.20 5.75 17.17
CA PRO A 89 -5.92 5.22 16.70
C PRO A 89 -5.74 5.33 15.18
N PHE A 90 -6.75 4.93 14.41
CA PHE A 90 -6.66 4.95 12.95
C PHE A 90 -6.52 6.36 12.38
N ARG A 91 -7.30 7.32 12.89
CA ARG A 91 -7.15 8.73 12.48
C ARG A 91 -5.74 9.23 12.75
N ARG A 92 -5.21 8.98 13.96
CA ARG A 92 -3.82 9.37 14.30
C ARG A 92 -2.80 8.71 13.37
N SER A 93 -2.96 7.43 13.07
CA SER A 93 -2.05 6.73 12.15
C SER A 93 -2.10 7.28 10.73
N VAL A 94 -3.29 7.64 10.23
CA VAL A 94 -3.43 8.31 8.93
C VAL A 94 -2.74 9.67 8.96
N ASP A 95 -2.95 10.46 10.01
CA ASP A 95 -2.35 11.80 10.12
C ASP A 95 -0.81 11.74 10.24
N GLN A 96 -0.27 10.76 10.98
CA GLN A 96 1.16 10.51 11.12
C GLN A 96 1.80 10.16 9.77
N LEU A 97 1.26 9.18 9.05
CA LEU A 97 1.79 8.77 7.76
C LEU A 97 1.71 9.91 6.72
N ARG A 98 0.63 10.71 6.75
CA ARG A 98 0.54 11.92 5.91
C ARG A 98 1.62 12.94 6.24
N ALA A 99 1.96 13.12 7.52
CA ALA A 99 3.04 13.99 7.95
C ALA A 99 4.42 13.48 7.49
N GLU A 100 4.56 12.18 7.26
CA GLU A 100 5.73 11.53 6.66
C GLU A 100 5.72 11.54 5.12
N GLY A 101 4.78 12.26 4.48
CA GLY A 101 4.72 12.41 3.03
C GLY A 101 3.95 11.32 2.29
N VAL A 102 3.31 10.39 3.00
CA VAL A 102 2.50 9.33 2.39
C VAL A 102 1.16 9.89 1.88
N HIS A 103 0.85 9.65 0.61
CA HIS A 103 -0.41 10.07 0.01
C HIS A 103 -1.52 9.04 0.31
N ILE A 104 -2.31 9.30 1.37
CA ILE A 104 -3.44 8.43 1.74
C ILE A 104 -4.75 8.94 1.13
N MET A 105 -5.27 8.20 0.15
CA MET A 105 -6.55 8.46 -0.52
C MET A 105 -7.72 8.11 0.40
N LEU A 106 -8.04 9.00 1.33
CA LEU A 106 -9.09 8.80 2.32
C LEU A 106 -9.74 10.13 2.71
N GLY A 107 -11.03 10.28 2.42
CA GLY A 107 -11.82 11.46 2.80
C GLY A 107 -12.79 11.93 1.72
N PRO A 108 -13.45 13.09 1.93
CA PRO A 108 -14.32 13.70 0.93
C PRO A 108 -13.56 13.98 -0.38
N GLY A 109 -14.18 13.70 -1.52
CA GLY A 109 -13.56 13.82 -2.86
C GLY A 109 -12.70 12.62 -3.27
N GLU A 110 -12.21 11.86 -2.28
CA GLU A 110 -11.41 10.65 -2.45
C GLU A 110 -12.24 9.38 -2.17
N TRP A 111 -11.56 8.31 -1.77
CA TRP A 111 -12.18 7.08 -1.30
C TRP A 111 -12.76 7.24 0.11
N GLN A 112 -14.00 6.79 0.28
CA GLN A 112 -14.70 6.83 1.57
C GLN A 112 -14.81 5.43 2.19
N PRO A 113 -14.69 5.30 3.52
CA PRO A 113 -14.99 4.05 4.22
C PRO A 113 -16.40 3.54 3.88
N HIS A 114 -16.55 2.22 3.81
CA HIS A 114 -17.85 1.60 3.55
C HIS A 114 -18.59 1.27 4.87
N PRO A 115 -19.93 1.13 4.86
CA PRO A 115 -20.64 0.59 6.01
C PRO A 115 -20.09 -0.79 6.44
N PRO A 116 -20.12 -1.14 7.74
CA PRO A 116 -19.74 -2.48 8.19
C PRO A 116 -20.53 -3.57 7.45
N GLY A 117 -19.85 -4.64 7.02
CA GLY A 117 -20.49 -5.77 6.32
C GLY A 117 -20.71 -5.58 4.81
N THR A 118 -20.59 -4.36 4.26
CA THR A 118 -20.88 -4.07 2.84
C THR A 118 -19.63 -3.99 1.95
N GLY A 119 -18.53 -4.61 2.36
CA GLY A 119 -17.24 -4.50 1.66
C GLY A 119 -17.28 -5.08 0.25
N SER A 120 -17.95 -6.23 0.07
CA SER A 120 -18.07 -6.91 -1.23
C SER A 120 -18.70 -6.03 -2.32
N GLU A 121 -19.70 -5.23 -1.95
CA GLU A 121 -20.41 -4.30 -2.86
C GLU A 121 -19.53 -3.16 -3.37
N ARG A 122 -18.40 -2.91 -2.71
CA ARG A 122 -17.49 -1.79 -2.98
C ARG A 122 -16.26 -2.19 -3.79
N LEU A 123 -16.03 -3.49 -3.99
CA LEU A 123 -14.84 -3.99 -4.69
C LEU A 123 -14.76 -3.52 -6.14
N SER A 124 -15.88 -3.49 -6.87
CA SER A 124 -15.93 -3.04 -8.27
C SER A 124 -15.69 -1.53 -8.44
N GLN A 125 -15.83 -0.76 -7.36
CA GLN A 125 -15.64 0.69 -7.34
C GLN A 125 -14.27 1.09 -6.80
N PHE A 126 -13.42 0.11 -6.48
CA PHE A 126 -12.13 0.37 -5.88
C PHE A 126 -11.23 1.16 -6.85
N PRO A 127 -10.69 2.33 -6.47
CA PRO A 127 -10.29 3.35 -7.45
C PRO A 127 -8.85 3.17 -7.93
N TRP A 128 -8.56 2.01 -8.55
CA TRP A 128 -7.24 1.67 -9.10
C TRP A 128 -6.69 2.70 -10.08
N SER A 129 -7.53 3.22 -10.99
CA SER A 129 -7.10 4.20 -11.99
C SER A 129 -6.62 5.52 -11.37
N ARG A 130 -7.25 5.96 -10.28
CA ARG A 130 -6.82 7.17 -9.56
C ARG A 130 -5.50 6.96 -8.83
N ALA A 131 -5.32 5.77 -8.25
CA ALA A 131 -4.04 5.41 -7.61
C ALA A 131 -2.88 5.46 -8.60
N LEU A 132 -3.10 4.89 -9.79
CA LEU A 132 -2.12 4.90 -10.89
C LEU A 132 -1.82 6.34 -11.35
N ALA A 133 -2.84 7.17 -11.53
CA ALA A 133 -2.65 8.57 -11.88
C ALA A 133 -1.80 9.33 -10.84
N HIS A 134 -2.03 9.12 -9.54
CA HIS A 134 -1.24 9.78 -8.50
C HIS A 134 0.23 9.35 -8.46
N VAL A 135 0.54 8.07 -8.71
CA VAL A 135 1.95 7.64 -8.78
C VAL A 135 2.61 8.11 -10.07
N GLU A 136 1.89 8.20 -11.18
CA GLU A 136 2.40 8.81 -12.43
C GLU A 136 2.72 10.29 -12.22
N GLU A 137 1.83 11.05 -11.60
CA GLU A 137 2.05 12.46 -11.26
C GLU A 137 3.24 12.65 -10.32
N ALA A 138 3.41 11.77 -9.33
CA ALA A 138 4.50 11.84 -8.37
C ALA A 138 5.87 11.43 -8.95
N THR A 139 5.89 10.61 -10.01
CA THR A 139 7.12 10.16 -10.68
C THR A 139 7.54 11.07 -11.84
N TRP A 140 6.60 11.83 -12.42
CA TRP A 140 6.84 12.79 -13.49
C TRP A 140 7.96 13.83 -13.24
N PRO A 141 8.23 14.33 -12.01
CA PRO A 141 9.32 15.27 -11.75
C PRO A 141 10.72 14.69 -12.05
N HIS A 142 10.89 13.37 -12.13
CA HIS A 142 12.18 12.71 -12.27
C HIS A 142 12.56 12.32 -13.71
N VAL A 143 11.68 12.53 -14.70
CA VAL A 143 11.90 12.13 -16.11
C VAL A 143 12.51 13.26 -16.97
N LYS A 144 12.72 14.45 -16.41
CA LYS A 144 13.41 15.56 -17.08
C LYS A 144 14.72 15.92 -16.37
N SER A 145 15.77 15.16 -16.63
CA SER A 145 17.16 15.53 -16.39
C SER A 145 18.04 15.02 -17.52
#